data_AF-A0A9E3Z819-F1
#
_entry.id   AF-A0A9E3Z819-F1
#
_cell.length_a   1.000
_cell.length_b   1.000
_cell.length_c   1.000
_cell.angle_alpha   90.00
_cell.angle_beta   90.00
_cell.angle_gamma   90.00
#
_symmetry.space_group_name_H-M   'P 1'
#
loop_
_entity.id
_entity.type
_entity.pdbx_description
1 polymer ?
#
loop_
_entity_poly.entity_id
_entity_poly.type
_entity_poly.pdbx_seq_one_letter_code
_entity_poly.pdbx_strand_id
1 'polypeptide(L)'
;MERQAAGLRQSLAHLDGAIRVFDPGYRLETIRPKRQRHPCLFENGELVRAVLDALRTAQGPLSASAIAGAVIRAKGLPDDRPTRLLVERRVDRTVRRKGDVVERVALDGRAVAWRVRA
;
A
#
# COMPACT_ATOMS: atom_id res chain seq x y z
N MET A 1 -8.48 -4.59 -24.48
CA MET A 1 -8.08 -3.34 -23.78
C MET A 1 -8.48 -2.09 -24.56
N GLU A 2 -8.11 -1.95 -25.85
CA GLU A 2 -8.38 -0.73 -26.63
C GLU A 2 -9.86 -0.38 -26.81
N ARG A 3 -10.74 -1.37 -27.02
CA ARG A 3 -12.19 -1.14 -27.17
C ARG A 3 -12.87 -0.58 -25.90
N GLN A 4 -12.47 -1.05 -24.72
CA GLN A 4 -12.98 -0.52 -23.45
C GLN A 4 -12.52 0.94 -23.24
N ALA A 5 -11.27 1.25 -23.62
CA ALA A 5 -10.76 2.61 -23.54
C ALA A 5 -11.48 3.57 -24.51
N ALA A 6 -11.85 3.11 -25.71
CA ALA A 6 -12.64 3.91 -26.65
C ALA A 6 -14.05 4.21 -26.11
N GLY A 7 -14.75 3.22 -25.57
CA GLY A 7 -16.08 3.42 -24.98
C GLY A 7 -16.07 4.40 -23.81
N LEU A 8 -15.08 4.31 -22.93
CA LEU A 8 -14.95 5.24 -21.80
C LEU A 8 -14.70 6.69 -22.25
N ARG A 9 -13.93 6.91 -23.33
CA ARG A 9 -13.72 8.25 -23.90
C ARG A 9 -15.00 8.85 -24.46
N GLN A 10 -15.82 8.04 -25.12
CA GLN A 10 -17.11 8.49 -25.63
C GLN A 10 -18.06 8.90 -24.49
N SER A 11 -18.12 8.08 -23.42
CA SER A 11 -18.92 8.42 -22.24
C SER A 11 -18.45 9.72 -21.56
N LEU A 12 -17.13 9.96 -21.51
CA LEU A 12 -16.59 11.23 -20.99
C LEU A 12 -17.03 12.42 -21.83
N ALA A 13 -16.97 12.33 -23.17
CA ALA A 13 -17.43 13.40 -24.05
C ALA A 13 -18.92 13.72 -23.88
N HIS A 14 -19.76 12.72 -23.63
CA HIS A 14 -21.18 12.93 -23.34
C HIS A 14 -21.39 13.64 -21.99
N LEU A 15 -20.63 13.27 -20.95
CA LEU A 15 -20.68 13.94 -19.65
C LEU A 15 -20.23 15.40 -19.74
N ASP A 16 -19.16 15.67 -20.49
CA ASP A 16 -18.65 17.03 -20.74
C ASP A 16 -19.73 17.91 -21.42
N GLY A 17 -20.43 17.36 -22.41
CA GLY A 17 -21.56 18.02 -23.06
C GLY A 17 -22.72 18.27 -22.09
N ALA A 18 -23.09 17.27 -21.28
CA ALA A 18 -24.17 17.39 -20.31
C ALA A 18 -23.89 18.50 -19.28
N ILE A 19 -22.66 18.59 -18.76
CA ILE A 19 -22.28 19.67 -17.82
C ILE A 19 -22.46 21.04 -18.46
N ARG A 20 -22.05 21.21 -19.72
CA ARG A 20 -22.17 22.48 -20.45
C ARG A 20 -23.60 22.89 -20.78
N VAL A 21 -24.55 21.95 -20.85
CA VAL A 21 -25.98 22.28 -20.99
C VAL A 21 -26.49 23.04 -19.75
N PHE A 22 -25.99 22.69 -18.55
CA PHE A 22 -26.39 23.35 -17.31
C PHE A 22 -25.53 24.57 -16.97
N ASP A 23 -24.25 24.55 -17.32
CA ASP A 23 -23.33 25.68 -17.12
C ASP A 23 -22.38 25.81 -18.34
N PRO A 24 -22.72 26.64 -19.33
CA PRO A 24 -21.91 26.83 -20.54
C PRO A 24 -20.50 27.37 -20.26
N GLY A 25 -20.31 28.07 -19.14
CA GLY A 25 -19.03 28.66 -18.74
C GLY A 25 -18.15 27.71 -17.93
N TYR A 26 -18.62 26.51 -17.61
CA TYR A 26 -17.91 25.58 -16.75
C TYR A 26 -16.59 25.10 -17.39
N ARG A 27 -15.48 25.37 -16.72
CA ARG A 27 -14.13 24.94 -17.13
C ARG A 27 -13.86 23.50 -16.67
N LEU A 28 -14.18 22.54 -17.53
CA LEU A 28 -14.05 21.09 -17.24
C LEU A 28 -12.61 20.68 -16.91
N GLU A 29 -11.61 21.35 -17.48
CA GLU A 29 -10.19 21.17 -17.19
C GLU A 29 -9.81 21.48 -15.74
N THR A 30 -10.68 22.15 -14.98
CA THR A 30 -10.48 22.41 -13.55
C THR A 30 -10.93 21.25 -12.66
N ILE A 31 -11.67 20.27 -13.20
CA ILE A 31 -12.11 19.09 -12.46
C ILE A 31 -10.88 18.25 -12.13
N ARG A 32 -10.52 18.21 -10.84
CA ARG A 32 -9.38 17.41 -10.39
C ARG A 32 -9.71 15.92 -10.47
N PRO A 33 -8.76 15.07 -10.90
CA PRO A 33 -8.92 13.62 -10.82
C PRO A 33 -9.27 13.19 -9.40
N LYS A 34 -10.27 12.31 -9.28
CA LYS A 34 -10.62 11.72 -7.99
C LYS A 34 -9.44 10.89 -7.49
N ARG A 35 -8.84 11.29 -6.37
CA ARG A 35 -7.73 10.54 -5.77
C ARG A 35 -8.21 9.15 -5.37
N GLN A 36 -7.53 8.12 -5.85
CA GLN A 36 -7.76 6.76 -5.37
C GLN A 36 -7.40 6.68 -3.89
N ARG A 37 -8.38 6.35 -3.04
CA ARG A 37 -8.14 6.03 -1.63
C ARG A 37 -7.88 4.54 -1.54
N HIS A 38 -6.69 4.16 -1.11
CA HIS A 38 -6.44 2.76 -0.75
C HIS A 38 -7.28 2.41 0.49
N PRO A 39 -7.79 1.17 0.59
CA PRO A 39 -8.49 0.73 1.78
C PRO A 39 -7.61 0.91 3.02
N CYS A 40 -8.25 1.30 4.12
CA CYS A 40 -7.61 1.34 5.42
C CYS A 40 -7.39 -0.10 5.89
N LEU A 41 -6.28 -0.71 5.44
CA LEU A 41 -5.95 -2.09 5.83
C LEU A 41 -5.55 -2.22 7.29
N PHE A 42 -5.28 -1.14 8.03
CA PHE A 42 -4.81 -1.19 9.41
C PHE A 42 -5.31 0.02 10.16
N GLU A 43 -5.82 -0.21 11.37
CA GLU A 43 -6.12 0.84 12.33
C GLU A 43 -4.84 1.52 12.84
N ASN A 44 -5.01 2.66 13.51
CA ASN A 44 -3.90 3.43 14.03
C ASN A 44 -3.02 2.60 14.99
N GLY A 45 -1.74 2.44 14.60
CA GLY A 45 -0.75 1.67 15.36
C GLY A 45 -0.89 0.15 15.27
N GLU A 46 -1.92 -0.38 14.62
CA GLU A 46 -2.13 -1.83 14.46
C GLU A 46 -0.99 -2.46 13.67
N LEU A 47 -0.62 -1.88 12.53
CA LEU A 47 0.50 -2.36 11.70
C LEU A 47 1.82 -2.40 12.49
N VAL A 48 2.09 -1.38 13.30
CA VAL A 48 3.34 -1.29 14.06
C VAL A 48 3.42 -2.43 15.07
N ARG A 49 2.31 -2.72 15.77
CA ARG A 49 2.25 -3.85 16.70
C ARG A 49 2.47 -5.17 15.98
N ALA A 50 1.74 -5.41 14.89
CA ALA A 50 1.87 -6.64 14.10
C ALA A 50 3.29 -6.87 13.55
N VAL A 51 3.97 -5.80 13.10
CA VAL A 51 5.38 -5.87 12.65
C VAL A 51 6.31 -6.25 13.80
N LEU A 52 6.17 -5.61 14.97
CA LEU A 52 7.01 -5.91 16.12
C LEU A 52 6.74 -7.31 16.66
N ASP A 53 5.49 -7.76 16.68
CA ASP A 53 5.13 -9.10 17.13
C ASP A 53 5.72 -10.16 16.20
N ALA A 54 5.68 -9.94 14.88
CA ALA A 54 6.35 -10.81 13.92
C ALA A 54 7.87 -10.88 14.15
N LEU A 55 8.51 -9.76 14.48
CA LEU A 55 9.94 -9.71 14.77
C LEU A 55 10.32 -10.33 16.12
N ARG A 56 9.47 -10.21 17.14
CA ARG A 56 9.69 -10.78 18.49
C ARG A 56 9.53 -12.29 18.52
N THR A 57 8.60 -12.81 17.72
CA THR A 57 8.31 -14.25 17.64
C THR A 57 9.26 -15.00 16.70
N ALA A 58 9.98 -14.28 15.84
CA ALA A 58 10.95 -14.85 14.94
C ALA A 58 12.21 -15.32 15.69
N GLN A 59 12.72 -16.51 15.34
CA GLN A 59 13.97 -17.05 15.86
C GLN A 59 15.23 -16.39 15.25
N GLY A 60 15.05 -15.39 14.38
CA GLY A 60 16.13 -14.72 13.68
C GLY A 60 15.65 -13.51 12.86
N PRO A 61 16.58 -12.83 12.15
CA PRO A 61 16.24 -11.66 11.34
C PRO A 61 15.25 -12.00 10.22
N LEU A 62 14.23 -11.16 10.02
CA LEU A 62 13.25 -11.31 8.94
C LEU A 62 13.41 -10.24 7.87
N SER A 63 13.24 -10.60 6.60
CA SER A 63 13.10 -9.64 5.51
C SER A 63 11.73 -8.93 5.59
N ALA A 64 11.60 -7.76 4.96
CA ALA A 64 10.33 -7.04 4.91
C ALA A 64 9.21 -7.86 4.25
N SER A 65 9.55 -8.66 3.23
CA SER A 65 8.64 -9.61 2.59
C SER A 65 8.15 -10.70 3.55
N ALA A 66 9.06 -11.28 4.35
CA ALA A 66 8.70 -12.29 5.35
C ALA A 66 7.80 -11.72 6.46
N ILE A 67 8.12 -10.51 6.94
CA ILE A 67 7.29 -9.79 7.92
C ILE A 67 5.91 -9.49 7.32
N ALA A 68 5.83 -9.03 6.06
CA ALA A 68 4.57 -8.75 5.39
C ALA A 68 3.69 -10.01 5.29
N GLY A 69 4.27 -11.16 4.96
CA GLY A 69 3.56 -12.44 4.97
C GLY A 69 3.01 -12.82 6.35
N ALA A 70 3.78 -12.60 7.42
CA ALA A 70 3.32 -12.82 8.79
C ALA A 70 2.14 -11.89 9.15
N VAL A 71 2.23 -10.60 8.80
CA VAL A 71 1.17 -9.61 9.04
C VAL A 71 -0.10 -9.94 8.25
N ILE A 72 0.02 -10.35 6.98
CA ILE A 72 -1.13 -10.75 6.14
C ILE A 72 -1.87 -11.92 6.76
N ARG A 73 -1.14 -12.96 7.19
CA ARG A 73 -1.73 -14.13 7.86
C ARG A 73 -2.38 -13.77 9.19
N ALA A 74 -1.69 -13.00 10.02
CA ALA A 74 -2.20 -12.60 11.34
C ALA A 74 -3.50 -11.79 11.25
N LYS A 75 -3.62 -10.93 10.21
CA LYS A 75 -4.79 -10.10 10.00
C LYS A 75 -5.92 -10.79 9.19
N GLY A 76 -5.63 -11.92 8.55
CA GLY A 76 -6.59 -12.59 7.65
C GLY A 76 -6.83 -11.82 6.34
N LEU A 77 -5.81 -11.12 5.84
CA LEU A 77 -5.90 -10.44 4.55
C LEU A 77 -5.75 -11.43 3.38
N PRO A 78 -6.29 -11.12 2.18
CA PRO A 78 -6.03 -11.91 0.99
C PRO A 78 -4.54 -11.98 0.69
N ASP A 79 -4.00 -13.18 0.51
CA ASP A 79 -2.58 -13.39 0.22
C ASP A 79 -2.27 -13.31 -1.29
N ASP A 80 -2.76 -12.24 -1.93
CA ASP A 80 -2.56 -11.97 -3.34
C ASP A 80 -1.39 -10.99 -3.59
N ARG A 81 -0.93 -10.92 -4.84
CA ARG A 81 0.22 -10.08 -5.22
C ARG A 81 0.00 -8.58 -4.88
N PRO A 82 -1.17 -7.96 -5.17
CA PRO A 82 -1.42 -6.57 -4.79
C PRO A 82 -1.33 -6.32 -3.29
N THR A 83 -1.92 -7.20 -2.47
CA THR A 83 -1.92 -7.06 -1.00
C THR A 83 -0.50 -7.25 -0.46
N ARG A 84 0.24 -8.26 -0.92
CA ARG A 84 1.65 -8.46 -0.55
C ARG A 84 2.49 -7.22 -0.80
N LEU A 85 2.45 -6.66 -2.02
CA LEU A 85 3.24 -5.48 -2.38
C LEU A 85 2.84 -4.23 -1.59
N LEU A 86 1.55 -4.08 -1.25
CA LEU A 86 1.08 -2.97 -0.43
C LEU A 86 1.55 -3.10 1.02
N VAL A 87 1.38 -4.28 1.62
CA VAL A 87 1.79 -4.54 3.02
C VAL A 87 3.31 -4.46 3.15
N GLU A 88 4.08 -5.08 2.26
CA GLU A 88 5.53 -5.04 2.26
C GLU A 88 6.07 -3.60 2.24
N ARG A 89 5.57 -2.73 1.36
CA ARG A 89 5.96 -1.31 1.34
C ARG A 89 5.66 -0.58 2.65
N ARG A 90 4.55 -0.92 3.31
CA ARG A 90 4.18 -0.30 4.60
C ARG A 90 5.04 -0.85 5.74
N VAL A 91 5.37 -2.14 5.73
CA VAL A 91 6.32 -2.77 6.64
C VAL A 91 7.68 -2.08 6.51
N ASP A 92 8.19 -1.94 5.29
CA ASP A 92 9.51 -1.37 5.01
C ASP A 92 9.63 0.06 5.55
N ARG A 93 8.56 0.86 5.37
CA ARG A 93 8.47 2.20 5.96
C ARG A 93 8.42 2.17 7.50
N THR A 94 7.76 1.17 8.08
CA THR A 94 7.58 1.04 9.53
C THR A 94 8.91 0.69 10.22
N VAL A 95 9.61 -0.34 9.74
CA VAL A 95 10.89 -0.76 10.30
C VAL A 95 11.96 0.32 10.16
N ARG A 96 12.00 1.05 9.04
CA ARG A 96 12.90 2.21 8.86
C ARG A 96 12.62 3.36 9.82
N ARG A 97 11.35 3.59 10.18
CA ARG A 97 10.96 4.62 11.17
C ARG A 97 11.23 4.19 12.61
N LYS A 98 11.33 2.89 12.87
CA LYS A 98 11.53 2.30 14.20
C LYS A 98 12.97 1.88 14.47
N GLY A 99 13.95 2.58 13.86
CA GLY A 99 15.39 2.27 14.02
C GLY A 99 15.94 2.42 15.45
N ASP A 100 15.14 2.98 16.37
CA ASP A 100 15.37 2.97 17.81
C ASP A 100 15.15 1.59 18.43
N VAL A 101 14.14 0.84 17.95
CA VAL A 101 13.69 -0.46 18.50
C VAL A 101 14.11 -1.65 17.64
N VAL A 102 14.23 -1.47 16.33
CA VAL A 102 14.64 -2.53 15.39
C VAL A 102 15.97 -2.19 14.75
N GLU A 103 16.81 -3.20 14.60
CA GLU A 103 18.10 -3.04 13.93
C GLU A 103 18.15 -3.76 12.59
N ARG A 104 18.96 -3.19 11.69
CA ARG A 104 19.16 -3.69 10.34
C ARG A 104 20.33 -4.67 10.32
N VAL A 105 20.08 -5.87 9.82
CA VAL A 105 21.09 -6.94 9.68
C VAL A 105 21.23 -7.32 8.21
N ALA A 106 22.45 -7.58 7.76
CA ALA A 106 22.68 -8.13 6.43
C ALA A 106 22.34 -9.62 6.42
N LEU A 107 21.45 -10.04 5.52
CA LEU A 107 21.15 -11.43 5.23
C LEU A 107 21.96 -11.83 3.99
N ASP A 108 22.89 -12.78 4.16
CA ASP A 108 23.74 -13.34 3.11
C ASP A 108 24.45 -12.30 2.22
N GLY A 109 24.79 -11.14 2.78
CA GLY A 109 25.55 -10.07 2.12
C GLY A 109 24.82 -9.26 1.03
N ARG A 110 23.57 -9.61 0.68
CA ARG A 110 22.80 -8.93 -0.39
C ARG A 110 21.42 -8.46 0.04
N ALA A 111 20.79 -9.15 0.98
CA ALA A 111 19.44 -8.82 1.42
C ALA A 111 19.47 -8.10 2.77
N VAL A 112 18.50 -7.22 2.98
CA VAL A 112 18.30 -6.54 4.27
C VAL A 112 17.29 -7.32 5.09
N ALA A 113 17.65 -7.65 6.32
CA ALA A 113 16.76 -8.21 7.32
C ALA A 113 16.68 -7.31 8.56
N TRP A 114 15.65 -7.53 9.35
CA TRP A 114 15.31 -6.76 10.53
C TRP A 114 15.16 -7.69 11.71
N ARG A 115 15.64 -7.27 12.88
CA ARG A 115 15.36 -7.92 14.16
C ARG A 115 15.12 -6.87 15.23
N VAL A 116 14.48 -7.27 16.33
CA VAL A 116 14.38 -6.39 17.51
C VAL A 116 15.77 -6.22 18.10
N ARG A 117 16.13 -4.99 18.45
CA ARG A 117 17.38 -4.69 19.16
C ARG A 117 17.30 -5.29 20.57
N ALA A 118 18.33 -6.04 20.96
CA ALA A 118 18.51 -6.55 22.31
C ALA A 118 18.97 -5.43 23.26
#